data_AF-A0AAW4FDR0-F1
#
_entry.id   AF-A0AAW4FDR0-F1
#
_cell.length_a   1.000
_cell.length_b   1.000
_cell.length_c   1.000
_cell.angle_alpha   90.00
_cell.angle_beta   90.00
_cell.angle_gamma   90.00
#
_symmetry.space_group_name_H-M   'P 1'
#
loop_
_entity.id
_entity.type
_entity.pdbx_description
1 polymer ?
#
loop_
_entity_poly.entity_id
_entity_poly.type
_entity_poly.pdbx_seq_one_letter_code
_entity_poly.pdbx_strand_id
1 'polypeptide(L)'
;QEYSNSTYSNFSEASRAFLTMTMRPWLANFEQQIKNALLVVSPVPGIRYQVEFDSADLLRATPGERFATYERGIKSGVMCPNEAREREGLSPRDGGDEFSQAWKQEVKISEGEKPE
;
A
#
# COMPACT_ATOMS: atom_id res chain seq x y z
N GLN A 1 19.92 -29.35 16.23
CA GLN A 1 20.30 -28.71 14.96
C GLN A 1 20.67 -27.26 15.28
N GLU A 2 21.95 -26.92 15.15
CA GLU A 2 22.45 -25.57 15.41
C GLU A 2 22.01 -24.62 14.30
N TYR A 3 21.10 -23.69 14.61
CA TYR A 3 20.65 -22.63 13.70
C TYR A 3 21.65 -21.46 13.58
N SER A 4 22.90 -21.68 14.00
CA SER A 4 23.96 -20.66 14.10
C SER A 4 24.49 -20.18 12.75
N ASN A 5 24.25 -20.90 11.64
CA ASN A 5 24.75 -20.57 10.30
C ASN A 5 23.63 -20.18 9.32
N SER A 6 22.49 -19.73 9.83
CA SER A 6 21.36 -19.32 8.98
C SER A 6 21.57 -17.88 8.52
N THR A 7 22.15 -17.69 7.33
CA THR A 7 22.23 -16.40 6.64
C THR A 7 20.89 -15.68 6.70
N TYR A 8 20.87 -14.38 7.01
CA TYR A 8 19.65 -13.55 7.21
C TYR A 8 18.52 -13.77 6.18
N SER A 9 18.86 -14.20 4.95
CA SER A 9 17.92 -14.60 3.90
C SER A 9 16.97 -15.74 4.33
N ASN A 10 17.50 -16.80 4.95
CA ASN A 10 16.69 -17.95 5.39
C ASN A 10 15.73 -17.56 6.53
N PHE A 11 16.15 -16.65 7.40
CA PHE A 11 15.34 -16.19 8.51
C PHE A 11 14.18 -15.29 8.04
N SER A 12 14.43 -14.41 7.07
CA SER A 12 13.39 -13.57 6.46
C SER A 12 12.34 -14.41 5.74
N GLU A 13 12.78 -15.42 4.98
CA GLU A 13 11.89 -16.35 4.28
C GLU A 13 11.06 -17.20 5.26
N ALA A 14 11.68 -17.71 6.34
CA ALA A 14 10.98 -18.42 7.40
C ALA A 14 9.96 -17.54 8.13
N SER A 15 10.30 -16.27 8.39
CA SER A 15 9.38 -15.30 9.01
C SER A 15 8.18 -15.00 8.11
N ARG A 16 8.40 -14.86 6.80
CA ARG A 16 7.34 -14.70 5.79
C ARG A 16 6.43 -15.94 5.72
N ALA A 17 7.00 -17.13 5.75
CA ALA A 17 6.24 -18.38 5.76
C ALA A 17 5.39 -18.50 7.04
N PHE A 18 5.96 -18.18 8.21
CA PHE A 18 5.25 -18.17 9.48
C PHE A 18 4.09 -17.17 9.49
N LEU A 19 4.31 -15.94 9.01
CA LEU A 19 3.22 -14.96 8.91
C LEU A 19 2.09 -15.50 8.02
N THR A 20 2.45 -16.00 6.84
CA THR A 20 1.48 -16.39 5.81
C THR A 20 0.68 -17.62 6.20
N MET A 21 1.35 -18.65 6.73
CA MET A 21 0.74 -19.95 7.00
C MET A 21 0.09 -20.04 8.38
N THR A 22 0.57 -19.25 9.37
CA THR A 22 0.10 -19.38 10.76
C THR A 22 -0.58 -18.10 11.24
N MET A 23 0.08 -16.95 11.20
CA MET A 23 -0.46 -15.73 11.82
C MET A 23 -1.65 -15.14 11.06
N ARG A 24 -1.63 -15.17 9.71
CA ARG A 24 -2.67 -14.52 8.89
C ARG A 24 -4.09 -15.07 9.14
N PRO A 25 -4.32 -16.38 9.28
CA PRO A 25 -5.61 -16.92 9.72
C PRO A 25 -6.07 -16.38 11.09
N TRP A 26 -5.16 -16.26 12.06
CA TRP A 26 -5.50 -15.75 13.39
C TRP A 26 -5.83 -14.25 13.37
N LEU A 27 -5.02 -13.45 12.67
CA LEU A 27 -5.27 -12.01 12.52
C LEU A 27 -6.61 -11.76 11.83
N ALA A 28 -6.93 -12.49 10.77
CA ALA A 28 -8.23 -12.40 10.10
C ALA A 28 -9.40 -12.77 11.03
N ASN A 29 -9.24 -13.79 11.87
CA ASN A 29 -10.27 -14.13 12.87
C ASN A 29 -10.48 -13.00 13.88
N PHE A 30 -9.40 -12.37 14.35
CA PHE A 30 -9.51 -11.22 15.26
C PHE A 30 -10.15 -10.01 14.58
N GLU A 31 -9.78 -9.68 13.33
CA GLU A 31 -10.42 -8.60 12.56
C GLU A 31 -11.91 -8.82 12.42
N GLN A 32 -12.33 -10.05 12.10
CA GLN A 32 -13.75 -10.40 11.99
C GLN A 32 -14.48 -10.26 13.34
N GLN A 33 -13.87 -10.70 14.43
CA GLN A 33 -14.46 -10.56 15.77
C GLN A 33 -14.59 -9.08 16.17
N ILE A 34 -13.56 -8.27 15.93
CA ILE A 34 -13.58 -6.83 16.22
C ILE A 34 -14.64 -6.14 15.37
N LYS A 35 -14.72 -6.47 14.08
CA LYS A 35 -15.74 -5.95 13.17
C LYS A 35 -17.15 -6.33 13.63
N ASN A 36 -17.37 -7.56 14.05
CA ASN A 36 -18.67 -8.03 14.55
C ASN A 36 -19.01 -7.47 15.94
N ALA A 37 -18.03 -7.10 16.76
CA ALA A 37 -18.28 -6.54 18.08
C ALA A 37 -18.53 -5.02 18.02
N LEU A 38 -17.76 -4.30 17.20
CA LEU A 38 -17.68 -2.84 17.25
C LEU A 38 -18.30 -2.15 16.02
N LEU A 39 -18.38 -2.82 14.87
CA LEU A 39 -18.71 -2.19 13.58
C LEU A 39 -20.07 -2.64 13.01
N VAL A 40 -20.90 -3.33 13.79
CA VAL A 40 -22.25 -3.77 13.38
C VAL A 40 -23.22 -2.59 13.25
N VAL A 41 -23.01 -1.52 14.02
CA VAL A 41 -23.78 -0.28 13.93
C VAL A 41 -22.79 0.85 13.68
N SER A 42 -22.70 1.31 12.44
CA SER A 42 -21.90 2.50 12.14
C SER A 42 -22.55 3.72 12.81
N PRO A 43 -21.84 4.47 13.68
CA PRO A 43 -22.40 5.64 14.35
C PRO A 43 -22.73 6.79 13.39
N VAL A 44 -22.18 6.76 12.16
CA VAL A 44 -22.38 7.81 11.15
C VAL A 44 -23.01 7.21 9.88
N PRO A 45 -24.18 7.69 9.46
CA PRO A 45 -24.80 7.27 8.20
C PRO A 45 -23.88 7.53 7.01
N GLY A 46 -23.65 6.50 6.19
CA GLY A 46 -22.85 6.60 4.97
C GLY A 46 -21.35 6.31 5.13
N ILE A 47 -20.83 6.14 6.36
CA ILE A 47 -19.43 5.79 6.60
C ILE A 47 -19.31 4.30 6.92
N ARG A 48 -18.44 3.59 6.18
CA ARG A 48 -18.05 2.21 6.46
C ARG A 48 -16.66 2.19 7.09
N TYR A 49 -16.56 1.61 8.27
CA TYR A 49 -15.28 1.39 8.95
C TYR A 49 -14.72 0.02 8.57
N GLN A 50 -13.41 -0.07 8.42
CA GLN A 50 -12.66 -1.30 8.21
C GLN A 50 -11.58 -1.42 9.30
N VAL A 51 -11.37 -2.63 9.78
CA VAL A 51 -10.31 -2.97 10.73
C VAL A 51 -9.37 -3.92 10.01
N GLU A 52 -8.10 -3.60 10.00
CA GLU A 52 -7.03 -4.41 9.43
C GLU A 52 -5.80 -4.31 10.34
N PHE A 53 -5.14 -5.44 10.58
CA PHE A 53 -3.86 -5.45 11.27
C PHE A 53 -2.72 -5.12 10.30
N ASP A 54 -1.95 -4.10 10.64
CA ASP A 54 -0.71 -3.81 9.93
C ASP A 54 0.31 -4.93 10.18
N SER A 55 0.49 -5.78 9.18
CA SER A 55 1.47 -6.88 9.18
C SER A 55 2.75 -6.53 8.41
N ALA A 56 2.86 -5.30 7.90
CA ALA A 56 4.04 -4.83 7.17
C ALA A 56 5.29 -4.81 8.06
N ASP A 57 5.12 -4.56 9.36
CA ASP A 57 6.20 -4.60 10.35
C ASP A 57 6.73 -6.03 10.57
N LEU A 58 5.85 -7.04 10.52
CA LEU A 58 6.22 -8.44 10.71
C LEU A 58 6.99 -9.02 9.51
N LEU A 59 6.72 -8.52 8.30
CA LEU A 59 7.34 -9.01 7.07
C LEU A 59 8.71 -8.43 6.78
N ARG A 60 9.18 -7.41 7.52
CA ARG A 60 10.42 -6.67 7.23
C ARG A 60 10.69 -6.58 5.72
N ALA A 61 9.69 -6.16 4.94
CA ALA A 61 10.04 -5.35 3.79
C ALA A 61 10.60 -4.09 4.44
N THR A 62 11.90 -3.86 4.28
CA THR A 62 12.47 -2.62 4.80
C THR A 62 11.58 -1.47 4.31
N PRO A 63 11.28 -0.45 5.12
CA PRO A 63 10.53 0.71 4.64
C PRO A 63 11.08 1.20 3.29
N GLY A 64 12.40 1.09 3.08
CA GLY A 64 13.06 1.30 1.79
C GLY A 64 12.50 0.48 0.63
N GLU A 65 12.42 -0.84 0.71
CA GLU A 65 11.86 -1.69 -0.37
C GLU A 65 10.39 -1.37 -0.67
N ARG A 66 9.62 -1.04 0.38
CA ARG A 66 8.21 -0.69 0.26
C ARG A 66 8.02 0.65 -0.46
N PHE A 67 8.74 1.69 -0.04
CA PHE A 67 8.73 2.99 -0.72
C PHE A 67 9.34 2.93 -2.13
N ALA A 68 10.33 2.07 -2.37
CA ALA A 68 10.86 1.82 -3.71
C ALA A 68 9.82 1.19 -4.65
N THR A 69 8.97 0.30 -4.12
CA THR A 69 7.86 -0.29 -4.89
C THR A 69 6.82 0.77 -5.25
N TYR A 70 6.44 1.63 -4.30
CA TYR A 70 5.52 2.74 -4.57
C TYR A 70 6.12 3.75 -5.55
N GLU A 71 7.39 4.12 -5.38
CA GLU A 71 8.09 5.00 -6.31
C GLU A 71 8.04 4.45 -7.74
N ARG A 72 8.29 3.15 -7.92
CA ARG A 72 8.24 2.51 -9.23
C ARG A 72 6.83 2.48 -9.80
N GLY A 73 5.81 2.17 -8.99
CA GLY A 73 4.40 2.15 -9.39
C GLY A 73 3.86 3.53 -9.79
N ILE A 74 4.26 4.57 -9.04
CA ILE A 74 3.89 5.97 -9.33
C ILE A 74 4.58 6.47 -10.60
N LYS A 75 5.88 6.19 -10.75
CA LYS A 75 6.63 6.56 -11.96
C LYS A 75 6.12 5.84 -13.21
N SER A 76 5.70 4.59 -13.06
CA SER A 76 5.16 3.79 -14.17
C SER A 76 3.70 4.09 -14.49
N GLY A 77 3.03 5.01 -13.77
CA GLY A 77 1.61 5.33 -14.00
C GLY A 77 0.63 4.23 -13.58
N VAL A 78 1.09 3.21 -12.83
CA VAL A 78 0.23 2.10 -12.36
C VAL A 78 -0.50 2.48 -11.07
N MET A 79 0.06 3.41 -10.30
CA MET A 79 -0.46 3.83 -9.00
C MET A 79 -0.41 5.35 -8.86
N CYS A 80 -1.40 5.96 -8.20
CA CYS A 80 -1.33 7.37 -7.84
C CYS A 80 -0.73 7.57 -6.44
N PRO A 81 -0.14 8.74 -6.12
CA PRO A 81 0.39 9.03 -4.79
C PRO A 81 -0.61 8.83 -3.64
N ASN A 82 -1.90 9.10 -3.84
CA ASN A 82 -2.92 8.89 -2.81
C ASN A 82 -3.21 7.41 -2.54
N GLU A 83 -3.16 6.54 -3.54
CA GLU A 83 -3.26 5.08 -3.35
C GLU A 83 -2.09 4.54 -2.50
N ALA A 84 -0.88 5.08 -2.69
CA ALA A 84 0.26 4.72 -1.84
C ALA A 84 0.06 5.20 -0.40
N ARG A 85 -0.51 6.40 -0.20
CA ARG A 85 -0.81 6.97 1.13
C ARG A 85 -1.90 6.18 1.85
N GLU A 86 -2.96 5.79 1.14
CA GLU A 86 -4.03 4.97 1.69
C GLU A 86 -3.50 3.63 2.22
N ARG A 87 -2.59 2.99 1.47
CA ARG A 87 -1.94 1.73 1.90
C ARG A 87 -1.04 1.89 3.12
N GLU A 88 -0.48 3.08 3.35
CA GLU A 88 0.27 3.41 4.57
C GLU A 88 -0.65 3.98 5.69
N GLY A 89 -1.97 3.97 5.51
CA GLY A 89 -2.92 4.52 6.47
C GLY A 89 -2.84 6.05 6.65
N LEU A 90 -2.23 6.75 5.69
CA LEU A 90 -2.07 8.20 5.70
C LEU A 90 -3.26 8.89 5.01
N SER A 91 -3.68 10.02 5.54
CA SER A 91 -4.74 10.83 4.91
C SER A 91 -4.35 11.27 3.49
N PRO A 92 -5.30 11.31 2.56
CA PRO A 92 -5.05 11.76 1.19
C PRO A 92 -4.58 13.22 1.15
N ARG A 93 -3.79 13.57 0.13
CA ARG A 93 -3.30 14.93 -0.11
C ARG A 93 -3.93 15.48 -1.39
N ASP A 94 -4.21 16.78 -1.38
CA ASP A 94 -4.66 17.50 -2.57
C ASP A 94 -3.63 17.41 -3.72
N GLY A 95 -4.10 17.09 -4.92
CA GLY A 95 -3.27 16.77 -6.09
C GLY A 95 -2.62 15.37 -6.07
N GLY A 96 -2.89 14.53 -5.07
CA GLY A 96 -2.33 13.17 -4.97
C GLY A 96 -3.05 12.11 -5.81
N ASP A 97 -4.20 12.45 -6.41
CA ASP A 97 -4.93 11.58 -7.34
C ASP A 97 -4.40 11.71 -8.78
N GLU A 98 -3.55 12.70 -9.04
CA GLU A 98 -2.94 12.87 -10.35
C GLU A 98 -1.80 11.85 -10.55
N PHE A 99 -1.91 11.06 -11.61
CA PHE A 99 -0.81 10.23 -12.07
C PHE A 99 0.35 11.12 -12.53
N SER A 100 1.57 10.68 -12.25
CA SER A 100 2.80 11.32 -12.71
C SER A 100 2.68 11.69 -14.19
N GLN A 101 2.88 12.97 -14.49
CA GLN A 101 2.64 13.64 -15.78
C GLN A 101 3.48 13.08 -16.94
N ALA A 102 4.26 12.00 -16.75
CA ALA A 102 4.98 11.30 -17.80
C ALA A 102 4.07 10.75 -18.92
N TRP A 103 2.77 10.57 -18.66
CA TRP A 103 1.79 10.13 -19.67
C TRP A 103 0.91 11.25 -20.22
N LYS A 104 0.90 12.42 -19.58
CA LYS A 104 0.22 13.61 -20.09
C LYS A 104 1.16 14.31 -21.09
N GLN A 105 1.34 13.69 -22.26
CA GLN A 105 1.91 14.42 -23.40
C GLN A 105 0.87 15.42 -23.90
N GLU A 106 0.83 16.61 -23.29
CA GLU A 106 0.17 17.76 -23.90
C GLU A 106 1.02 18.22 -25.09
N VAL A 107 0.68 17.71 -26.29
CA VAL A 107 1.22 18.25 -27.54
C VAL A 107 0.56 19.61 -27.76
N LYS A 108 1.19 20.68 -27.26
CA LYS A 108 0.82 22.05 -27.64
C LYS A 108 1.26 22.30 -29.08
N ILE A 109 0.35 22.07 -30.02
CA ILE A 109 0.52 22.51 -31.41
C ILE A 109 0.39 24.04 -31.37
N SER A 110 1.52 24.76 -31.46
CA SER A 110 1.50 26.18 -31.73
C SER A 110 1.06 26.37 -33.18
N GLU A 111 -0.21 26.68 -33.41
CA GLU A 111 -0.66 27.18 -34.71
C GLU A 111 0.06 28.51 -34.97
N GLY A 112 1.05 28.44 -35.85
CA GLY A 112 1.76 29.61 -36.34
C GLY A 112 0.80 30.53 -37.08
N GLU A 113 0.74 31.76 -36.59
CA GLU A 113 0.05 32.91 -37.18
C GLU A 113 0.35 33.01 -38.69
N LYS A 114 -0.70 32.95 -39.51
CA LYS A 114 -0.59 33.14 -40.97
C LYS A 114 -0.20 34.60 -41.25
N PRO A 115 0.85 34.87 -42.04
CA PRO A 115 1.14 36.22 -42.47
C PRO A 115 0.09 36.66 -43.51
N GLU A 116 -0.49 37.84 -43.30
CA GLU A 116 -1.29 38.61 -44.26
C GLU A 116 -0.44 39.12 -45.44
#